data_AF-A0A7S0AY41-F1
#
_entry.id   AF-A0A7S0AY41-F1
#
_cell.length_a   1.000
_cell.length_b   1.000
_cell.length_c   1.000
_cell.angle_alpha   90.00
_cell.angle_beta   90.00
_cell.angle_gamma   90.00
#
_symmetry.space_group_name_H-M   'P 1'
#
loop_
_entity.id
_entity.type
_entity.pdbx_description
1 polymer ?
#
loop_
_entity_poly.entity_id
_entity_poly.type
_entity_poly.pdbx_seq_one_letter_code
_entity_poly.pdbx_strand_id
1 'polypeptide(L)'
;AAKNPIRESITAEIERQKRVEDGELTQGEADALPDQIPAITRAHFEESMSKARRSVGPEIVQQYDEFTAKTKQQWQTSSEDGSAYDIDQAAAEQRREDAMMEGDDDGAVPAS
;
A
#
# COMPACT_ATOMS: atom_id res chain seq x y z
N ALA A 1 -19.24 -12.30 -4.83
CA ALA A 1 -18.53 -12.99 -5.92
C ALA A 1 -17.27 -13.71 -5.43
N ALA A 2 -16.25 -13.03 -4.89
CA ALA A 2 -14.94 -13.66 -4.57
C ALA A 2 -14.90 -14.68 -3.40
N LYS A 3 -15.84 -14.64 -2.45
CA LYS A 3 -15.83 -15.58 -1.29
C LYS A 3 -16.17 -17.03 -1.65
N ASN A 4 -16.92 -17.25 -2.73
CA ASN A 4 -17.32 -18.59 -3.19
C ASN A 4 -16.16 -19.37 -3.83
N PRO A 5 -15.40 -18.81 -4.80
CA PRO A 5 -14.27 -19.53 -5.41
C PRO A 5 -13.14 -19.83 -4.42
N ILE A 6 -12.92 -18.97 -3.42
CA ILE A 6 -11.95 -19.25 -2.35
C ILE A 6 -12.37 -20.46 -1.53
N ARG A 7 -13.67 -20.57 -1.19
CA ARG A 7 -14.20 -21.72 -0.45
C ARG A 7 -14.04 -23.02 -1.26
N GLU A 8 -14.40 -22.98 -2.54
CA GLU A 8 -14.29 -24.13 -3.45
C GLU A 8 -12.84 -24.58 -3.62
N SER A 9 -11.90 -23.63 -3.78
CA SER A 9 -10.47 -23.93 -3.87
C SER A 9 -9.91 -24.62 -2.63
N ILE A 10 -10.35 -24.20 -1.43
CA ILE A 10 -9.92 -24.84 -0.16
C ILE A 10 -10.47 -26.27 -0.07
N THR A 11 -11.74 -26.49 -0.43
CA THR A 11 -12.33 -27.83 -0.42
C THR A 11 -11.63 -28.76 -1.42
N ALA A 12 -11.37 -28.27 -2.63
CA ALA A 12 -10.65 -29.04 -3.64
C ALA A 12 -9.20 -29.35 -3.24
N GLU A 13 -8.53 -28.42 -2.53
CA GLU A 13 -7.19 -28.67 -2.00
C GLU A 13 -7.18 -29.78 -0.95
N ILE A 14 -8.14 -29.77 -0.02
CA ILE A 14 -8.30 -30.83 0.98
C ILE A 14 -8.55 -32.18 0.31
N GLU A 15 -9.38 -32.23 -0.74
CA GLU A 15 -9.66 -33.45 -1.49
C GLU A 15 -8.43 -33.94 -2.29
N ARG A 16 -7.67 -33.04 -2.92
CA ARG A 16 -6.41 -33.38 -3.58
C ARG A 16 -5.43 -34.02 -2.60
N GLN A 17 -5.26 -33.41 -1.42
CA GLN A 17 -4.32 -33.90 -0.43
C GLN A 17 -4.69 -35.30 0.07
N LYS A 18 -5.99 -35.55 0.30
CA LYS A 18 -6.48 -36.90 0.65
C LYS A 18 -6.16 -37.94 -0.43
N ARG A 19 -6.37 -37.60 -1.71
CA ARG A 19 -6.04 -38.51 -2.83
C ARG A 19 -4.55 -38.80 -2.94
N VAL A 20 -3.70 -37.84 -2.56
CA VAL A 20 -2.25 -38.06 -2.46
C VAL A 20 -1.91 -39.01 -1.30
N GLU A 21 -2.52 -38.80 -0.13
CA GLU A 21 -2.34 -39.68 1.04
C GLU A 21 -2.83 -41.11 0.78
N ASP A 22 -3.95 -41.26 0.08
CA ASP A 22 -4.53 -42.56 -0.32
C ASP A 22 -3.74 -43.23 -1.46
N GLY A 23 -2.72 -42.56 -2.01
CA GLY A 23 -1.88 -43.07 -3.09
C GLY A 23 -2.55 -43.11 -4.46
N GLU A 24 -3.73 -42.48 -4.61
CA GLU A 24 -4.44 -42.36 -5.89
C GLU A 24 -3.79 -41.35 -6.85
N LEU A 25 -2.91 -40.50 -6.33
CA LEU A 25 -2.34 -39.35 -7.03
C LEU A 25 -0.94 -39.05 -6.45
N THR A 26 0.06 -38.75 -7.28
CA THR A 26 1.38 -38.28 -6.79
C THR A 26 1.40 -36.78 -6.48
N GLN A 27 2.25 -36.32 -5.54
CA GLN A 27 2.33 -34.88 -5.24
C GLN A 27 2.57 -34.00 -6.48
N GLY A 28 3.41 -34.44 -7.42
CA GLY A 28 3.69 -33.70 -8.65
C GLY A 28 2.51 -33.58 -9.61
N GLU A 29 1.60 -34.56 -9.62
CA GLU A 29 0.35 -34.48 -10.39
C GLU A 29 -0.68 -33.58 -9.70
N ALA A 30 -0.65 -33.48 -8.36
CA ALA A 30 -1.55 -32.62 -7.59
C ALA A 30 -1.19 -31.14 -7.80
N ASP A 31 0.10 -30.82 -7.77
CA ASP A 31 0.63 -29.47 -7.96
C ASP A 31 0.46 -28.98 -9.42
N ALA A 32 0.34 -29.91 -10.38
CA ALA A 32 0.11 -29.58 -11.79
C ALA A 32 -1.37 -29.26 -12.12
N LEU A 33 -2.30 -29.46 -11.17
CA LEU A 33 -3.70 -29.13 -11.37
C LEU A 33 -3.91 -27.60 -11.42
N PRO A 34 -4.83 -27.12 -12.28
CA PRO A 34 -5.04 -25.69 -12.45
C PRO A 34 -5.58 -25.03 -11.17
N ASP A 35 -5.11 -23.81 -10.89
CA ASP A 35 -5.65 -22.97 -9.83
C ASP A 35 -7.13 -22.65 -10.11
N GLN A 36 -7.96 -22.88 -9.10
CA GLN A 36 -9.41 -22.66 -9.17
C GLN A 36 -9.79 -21.21 -8.88
N ILE A 37 -8.86 -20.42 -8.33
CA ILE A 37 -9.09 -19.02 -8.03
C ILE A 37 -8.72 -18.19 -9.26
N PRO A 38 -9.68 -17.45 -9.86
CA PRO A 38 -9.36 -16.58 -10.98
C PRO A 38 -8.45 -15.44 -10.53
N ALA A 39 -7.39 -15.19 -11.30
CA ALA A 39 -6.48 -14.09 -11.06
C ALA A 39 -7.19 -12.73 -11.20
N ILE A 40 -6.75 -11.75 -10.41
CA ILE A 40 -7.23 -10.37 -10.56
C ILE A 40 -6.56 -9.77 -11.80
N THR A 41 -7.36 -9.51 -12.83
CA THR A 41 -6.90 -8.91 -14.08
C THR A 41 -7.08 -7.40 -14.08
N ARG A 42 -6.41 -6.72 -15.03
CA ARG A 42 -6.59 -5.29 -15.28
C ARG A 42 -8.05 -4.91 -15.53
N ALA A 43 -8.83 -5.75 -16.22
CA ALA A 43 -10.24 -5.50 -16.49
C ALA A 43 -11.07 -5.38 -15.20
N HIS A 44 -10.74 -6.15 -14.16
CA HIS A 44 -11.42 -6.03 -12.86
C HIS A 44 -11.17 -4.66 -12.21
N PHE A 45 -9.96 -4.11 -12.36
CA PHE A 45 -9.63 -2.77 -11.88
C PHE A 45 -10.35 -1.70 -12.70
N GLU A 46 -10.37 -1.83 -14.03
CA GLU A 46 -11.07 -0.88 -14.90
C GLU A 46 -12.57 -0.81 -14.59
N GLU A 47 -13.22 -1.97 -14.43
CA GLU A 47 -14.62 -2.01 -14.01
C GLU A 47 -14.83 -1.40 -12.62
N SER A 48 -13.95 -1.74 -11.66
CA SER A 48 -14.06 -1.22 -10.29
C SER A 48 -13.87 0.30 -10.24
N MET A 49 -12.85 0.82 -10.94
CA MET A 49 -12.55 2.25 -11.00
C MET A 49 -13.64 3.03 -11.75
N SER A 50 -14.30 2.44 -12.75
CA SER A 50 -15.41 3.09 -13.45
C SER A 50 -16.60 3.40 -12.51
N LYS A 51 -16.78 2.59 -11.46
CA LYS A 51 -17.85 2.75 -10.47
C LYS A 51 -17.41 3.55 -9.24
N ALA A 52 -16.10 3.68 -9.01
CA ALA A 52 -15.55 4.41 -7.87
C ALA A 52 -15.82 5.91 -7.98
N ARG A 53 -16.09 6.56 -6.83
CA ARG A 53 -16.35 8.01 -6.76
C ARG A 53 -15.60 8.62 -5.58
N ARG A 54 -15.23 9.90 -5.70
CA ARG A 54 -14.67 10.67 -4.58
C ARG A 54 -15.78 10.86 -3.55
N SER A 55 -15.57 10.35 -2.35
CA SER A 55 -16.50 10.52 -1.22
C SER A 55 -16.32 11.88 -0.53
N VAL A 56 -15.12 12.48 -0.64
CA VAL A 56 -14.78 13.75 -0.01
C VAL A 56 -14.88 14.86 -1.05
N GLY A 57 -15.78 15.81 -0.80
CA GLY A 57 -15.96 17.00 -1.64
C GLY A 57 -14.85 18.04 -1.42
N PRO A 58 -14.67 18.98 -2.38
CA PRO A 58 -13.64 20.01 -2.29
C PRO A 58 -13.83 20.95 -1.08
N GLU A 59 -15.07 21.13 -0.60
CA GLU A 59 -15.38 21.94 0.58
C GLU A 59 -14.78 21.34 1.86
N ILE A 60 -14.82 20.01 1.98
CA ILE A 60 -14.25 19.31 3.13
C ILE A 60 -12.73 19.39 3.08
N VAL A 61 -12.13 19.22 1.89
CA VAL A 61 -10.68 19.40 1.71
C VAL A 61 -10.25 20.80 2.17
N GLN A 62 -10.95 21.84 1.69
CA GLN A 62 -10.65 23.22 2.07
C GLN A 62 -10.79 23.46 3.58
N GLN A 63 -11.81 22.88 4.23
CA GLN A 63 -11.97 23.00 5.67
C GLN A 63 -10.79 22.40 6.45
N TYR A 64 -10.27 21.26 6.00
CA TYR A 64 -9.08 20.65 6.61
C TYR A 64 -7.80 21.46 6.33
N ASP A 65 -7.67 22.05 5.14
CA ASP A 65 -6.56 22.95 4.81
C ASP A 65 -6.55 24.17 5.72
N GLU A 66 -7.70 24.83 5.90
CA GLU A 66 -7.86 25.99 6.79
C GLU A 66 -7.63 25.64 8.26
N PHE A 67 -8.12 24.47 8.70
CA PHE A 67 -7.88 23.97 10.06
C PHE A 67 -6.38 23.78 10.30
N THR A 68 -5.69 23.13 9.37
CA THR A 68 -4.24 22.87 9.46
C THR A 68 -3.46 24.18 9.52
N ALA A 69 -3.81 25.17 8.69
CA ALA A 69 -3.18 26.48 8.70
C ALA A 69 -3.38 27.22 10.04
N LYS A 70 -4.59 27.18 10.61
CA LYS A 70 -4.90 27.80 11.91
C LYS A 70 -4.17 27.12 13.06
N THR A 71 -4.15 25.79 13.10
CA THR A 71 -3.43 25.03 14.14
C THR A 71 -1.94 25.35 14.12
N LYS A 72 -1.35 25.42 12.93
CA LYS A 72 0.05 25.81 12.76
C LYS A 72 0.32 27.25 13.24
N GLN A 73 -0.54 28.21 12.90
CA GLN A 73 -0.44 29.59 13.39
C GLN A 73 -0.51 29.66 14.92
N GLN A 74 -1.36 28.85 15.56
CA GLN A 74 -1.45 28.78 17.02
C GLN A 74 -0.15 28.28 17.65
N TRP A 75 0.47 27.24 17.10
CA TRP A 75 1.75 26.72 17.61
C TRP A 75 2.90 27.70 17.42
N GLN A 76 2.90 28.46 16.32
CA GLN A 76 3.86 29.55 16.11
C GLN A 76 3.63 30.71 17.10
N THR A 77 2.38 31.04 17.43
CA THR A 77 2.05 32.15 18.34
C THR A 77 2.29 31.80 19.81
N SER A 78 2.18 30.53 20.21
CA SER A 78 2.54 30.07 21.57
C SER A 78 4.06 30.01 21.82
N SER A 79 4.88 30.40 20.83
CA SER A 79 6.35 30.43 20.89
C SER A 79 6.90 31.73 21.48
N GLU A 80 6.53 32.09 22.71
CA GLU A 80 7.19 33.20 23.43
C GLU A 80 8.44 32.72 24.20
N ASP A 81 8.64 31.41 24.37
CA ASP A 81 9.73 30.80 25.15
C ASP A 81 10.76 30.03 24.28
N GLY A 82 10.70 30.15 22.96
CA GLY A 82 11.68 29.54 22.03
C GLY A 82 11.66 28.01 21.94
N SER A 83 10.66 27.34 22.54
CA SER A 83 10.53 25.88 22.59
C SER A 83 9.42 25.31 21.69
N ALA A 84 8.70 26.15 20.94
CA ALA A 84 7.60 25.68 20.09
C ALA A 84 8.12 25.06 18.78
N TYR A 85 7.53 23.92 18.41
CA TYR A 85 7.89 23.17 17.21
C TYR A 85 7.39 23.86 15.93
N ASP A 86 8.31 24.25 15.04
CA ASP A 86 8.00 24.81 13.71
C ASP A 86 7.99 23.70 12.64
N ILE A 87 6.78 23.37 12.18
CA ILE A 87 6.55 22.33 11.18
C ILE A 87 7.22 22.66 9.84
N ASP A 88 7.32 23.94 9.44
CA ASP A 88 7.95 24.30 8.16
C ASP A 88 9.45 24.13 8.21
N GLN A 89 10.05 24.52 9.33
CA GLN A 89 11.47 24.32 9.57
C GLN A 89 11.81 22.83 9.56
N ALA A 90 11.02 22.02 10.28
CA ALA A 90 11.21 20.57 10.31
C ALA A 90 11.04 19.93 8.92
N ALA A 91 10.03 20.34 8.14
CA ALA A 91 9.83 19.83 6.79
C ALA A 91 10.90 20.30 5.79
N ALA A 92 11.51 21.47 6.00
CA ALA A 92 12.65 21.94 5.21
C ALA A 92 13.93 21.19 5.58
N GLU A 93 14.15 20.92 6.87
CA GLU A 93 15.29 20.15 7.38
C GLU A 93 15.23 18.70 6.91
N GLN A 94 14.06 18.06 7.00
CA GLN A 94 13.86 16.69 6.51
C GLN A 94 14.11 16.57 5.00
N ARG A 95 13.59 17.51 4.19
CA ARG A 95 13.87 17.52 2.74
C ARG A 95 15.35 17.71 2.42
N ARG A 96 16.06 18.46 3.26
CA ARG A 96 17.51 18.64 3.13
C ARG A 96 18.25 17.37 3.52
N GLU A 97 17.85 16.70 4.60
CA GLU A 97 18.40 15.42 5.04
C GLU A 97 18.18 14.32 4.01
N ASP A 98 16.98 14.19 3.45
CA ASP A 98 16.65 13.23 2.40
C ASP A 98 17.52 13.46 1.15
N ALA A 99 17.68 14.72 0.73
CA ALA A 99 18.55 15.08 -0.38
C ALA A 99 20.05 14.82 -0.12
N MET A 100 20.46 14.80 1.16
CA MET A 100 21.84 14.47 1.55
C MET A 100 22.04 12.96 1.69
N MET A 101 21.00 12.19 2.05
CA MET A 101 21.03 10.72 2.03
C MET A 101 21.02 10.14 0.61
N GLU A 102 20.31 10.78 -0.33
CA GLU A 102 20.23 10.32 -1.72
C GLU A 102 21.54 10.57 -2.51
N GLY A 103 22.46 11.37 -1.97
CA GLY A 103 23.78 11.65 -2.55
C GLY A 103 24.90 10.66 -2.19
N ASP A 104 24.66 9.70 -1.29
CA ASP A 104 25.67 8.74 -0.82
C ASP A 104 25.63 7.35 -1.51
N ASP A 105 24.80 7.17 -2.57
CA ASP A 105 24.75 5.92 -3.37
C ASP A 105 25.42 6.00 -4.76
N ASP A 106 26.25 7.02 -5.04
CA ASP A 106 27.10 6.99 -6.25
C ASP A 106 28.37 6.15 -6.01
N GLY A 107 28.15 4.83 -5.94
CA GLY A 107 29.19 3.80 -6.07
C GLY A 107 29.84 3.82 -7.44
N ALA A 108 30.64 4.84 -7.74
CA ALA A 108 31.56 4.83 -8.86
C ALA A 108 32.91 4.23 -8.44
N VAL A 109 33.08 2.93 -8.67
CA VAL A 109 34.43 2.33 -8.78
C VAL A 109 35.11 2.89 -10.03
N PRO A 110 36.19 3.70 -9.93
CA PRO A 110 36.95 4.07 -11.10
C PRO A 110 37.74 2.84 -11.57
N ALA A 111 37.36 2.33 -12.73
CA ALA A 111 38.17 1.37 -13.47
C ALA A 111 39.51 2.02 -13.86
N SER A 112 40.62 1.46 -13.38
CA SER A 112 41.94 1.49 -14.02
C SER A 112 42.77 0.34 -13.51
#